data_AF-A0A6B2LUV5-F1
#
_entry.id   AF-A0A6B2LUV5-F1
#
_cell.length_a   1.000
_cell.length_b   1.000
_cell.length_c   1.000
_cell.angle_alpha   90.00
_cell.angle_beta   90.00
_cell.angle_gamma   90.00
#
_symmetry.space_group_name_H-M   'P 1'
#
loop_
_entity.id
_entity.type
_entity.pdbx_description
1 polymer ?
#
loop_
_entity_poly.entity_id
_entity_poly.type
_entity_poly.pdbx_seq_one_letter_code
_entity_poly.pdbx_strand_id
1 'polypeptide(L)' 'MQFISLEHNNFIGVLPNDISCSLLTSMNFGQNLLYGSIPSTISVLQNLKEFYLYTNDLSG' A
#
# COMPACT_ATOMS: atom_id res chain seq x y z
N MET A 1 7.47 15.18 5.34
CA MET A 1 7.24 13.93 4.59
C MET A 1 7.00 12.82 5.59
N GLN A 2 5.95 12.04 5.40
CA GLN A 2 5.79 10.76 6.09
C GLN A 2 5.85 9.66 5.03
N PHE A 3 6.66 8.65 5.30
CA PHE A 3 6.77 7.48 4.43
C PHE A 3 6.58 6.22 5.28
N ILE A 4 6.07 5.17 4.64
CA ILE A 4 6.03 3.82 5.19
C ILE A 4 6.60 2.87 4.16
N SER A 5 7.56 2.04 4.57
CA SER A 5 8.08 0.96 3.74
C SER A 5 7.99 -0.35 4.52
N LEU A 6 7.36 -1.33 3.91
CA LEU A 6 7.28 -2.72 4.34
C LEU A 6 7.81 -3.64 3.23
N GLU A 7 8.64 -3.09 2.34
CA GLU A 7 9.21 -3.83 1.22
C GLU A 7 10.02 -5.05 1.71
N HIS A 8 10.05 -6.12 0.90
CA HIS A 8 10.88 -7.30 1.15
C HIS A 8 10.51 -8.04 2.43
N ASN A 9 9.21 -8.31 2.60
CA ASN A 9 8.70 -9.11 3.71
C ASN A 9 7.84 -10.26 3.19
N ASN A 10 7.39 -11.10 4.11
CA ASN A 10 6.46 -12.20 3.83
C ASN A 10 5.04 -11.84 4.28
N PHE A 11 4.62 -10.58 4.17
CA PHE A 11 3.26 -10.20 4.54
C PHE A 11 2.26 -10.85 3.58
N ILE A 12 1.27 -11.53 4.16
CA ILE A 12 0.18 -12.20 3.46
C ILE A 12 -1.13 -11.49 3.78
N GLY A 13 -2.11 -11.60 2.88
CA GLY A 13 -3.44 -11.04 3.09
C GLY A 13 -3.78 -9.92 2.10
N VAL A 14 -4.84 -9.19 2.39
CA VAL A 14 -5.33 -8.08 1.57
C VAL A 14 -4.84 -6.74 2.12
N LEU A 15 -4.78 -5.73 1.26
CA LEU A 15 -4.60 -4.35 1.72
C LEU A 15 -5.84 -3.94 2.55
N PRO A 16 -5.64 -3.33 3.74
CA PRO A 16 -6.76 -2.94 4.58
C PRO A 16 -7.55 -1.79 3.95
N ASN A 17 -8.87 -1.81 4.13
CA ASN A 17 -9.75 -0.73 3.66
C ASN A 17 -9.61 0.55 4.49
N ASP A 18 -9.00 0.52 5.67
CA ASP A 18 -8.99 1.65 6.61
C ASP A 18 -7.62 2.31 6.75
N ILE A 19 -7.01 2.71 5.62
CA ILE A 19 -5.75 3.46 5.66
C ILE A 19 -6.06 4.96 5.84
N SER A 20 -6.09 5.41 7.09
CA SER A 20 -6.37 6.82 7.46
C SER A 20 -5.10 7.59 7.85
N CYS A 21 -4.11 7.63 6.95
CA CYS A 21 -2.87 8.40 7.14
C CYS A 21 -2.79 9.58 6.16
N SER A 22 -3.56 10.64 6.41
CA SER A 22 -3.70 11.79 5.51
C SER A 22 -2.39 12.54 5.21
N LEU A 23 -1.38 12.42 6.06
CA LEU A 23 -0.06 13.06 5.90
C LEU A 23 0.95 12.20 5.11
N LEU A 24 0.58 10.96 4.75
CA LEU A 24 1.47 10.04 4.08
C LEU A 24 1.80 10.52 2.67
N THR A 25 3.10 10.55 2.35
CA THR A 25 3.62 11.01 1.06
C THR A 25 4.21 9.88 0.22
N SER A 26 4.63 8.78 0.85
CA SER A 26 5.19 7.61 0.16
C SER A 26 4.79 6.31 0.88
N MET A 27 4.38 5.31 0.12
CA MET A 27 4.02 3.97 0.60
C MET A 27 4.68 2.92 -0.29
N ASN A 28 5.51 2.06 0.30
CA ASN A 28 6.14 0.95 -0.42
C ASN A 28 5.85 -0.38 0.28
N PHE A 29 4.94 -1.18 -0.30
CA PHE A 29 4.64 -2.55 0.13
C PHE A 29 5.07 -3.57 -0.94
N GLY A 30 6.04 -3.22 -1.79
CA GLY A 30 6.56 -4.11 -2.82
C GLY A 30 7.19 -5.37 -2.23
N GLN A 31 7.32 -6.42 -3.04
CA GLN A 31 7.98 -7.68 -2.66
C GLN A 31 7.40 -8.29 -1.38
N ASN A 32 6.11 -8.57 -1.43
CA ASN A 32 5.36 -9.28 -0.39
C ASN A 32 4.46 -10.35 -1.03
N LEU A 33 3.59 -10.97 -0.24
CA LEU A 33 2.62 -11.98 -0.66
C LEU A 33 1.18 -11.44 -0.49
N LEU A 34 0.99 -10.14 -0.69
CA LEU A 34 -0.32 -9.50 -0.61
C LEU A 34 -1.16 -9.89 -1.83
N TYR A 35 -2.47 -10.04 -1.65
CA TYR A 35 -3.39 -10.47 -2.71
C TYR A 35 -4.72 -9.70 -2.67
N GLY A 36 -5.52 -9.87 -3.71
CA GLY A 36 -6.84 -9.22 -3.84
C GLY A 36 -6.78 -7.81 -4.41
N SER A 37 -7.90 -7.07 -4.34
CA SER A 37 -8.04 -5.77 -5.00
C SER A 37 -7.36 -4.62 -4.26
N ILE A 38 -6.85 -3.64 -5.00
CA ILE A 38 -6.41 -2.35 -4.42
C ILE A 38 -7.64 -1.62 -3.84
N PRO A 39 -7.67 -1.30 -2.53
CA PRO A 39 -8.84 -0.71 -1.89
C PRO A 39 -9.02 0.74 -2.35
N SER A 40 -10.27 1.11 -2.68
CA SER A 40 -10.62 2.45 -3.17
C SER A 40 -10.31 3.56 -2.15
N THR A 41 -10.20 3.22 -0.87
CA THR A 41 -9.86 4.12 0.22
C THR A 41 -8.44 4.67 0.15
N ILE A 42 -7.56 4.09 -0.69
CA ILE A 42 -6.27 4.70 -1.01
C ILE A 42 -6.44 6.09 -1.62
N SER A 43 -7.57 6.36 -2.30
CA SER A 43 -7.89 7.70 -2.81
C SER A 43 -8.02 8.78 -1.71
N VAL A 44 -8.23 8.39 -0.46
CA VAL A 44 -8.31 9.32 0.69
C VAL A 44 -6.93 9.85 1.08
N LEU A 45 -5.85 9.18 0.68
CA LEU A 45 -4.47 9.60 0.93
C LEU A 45 -4.05 10.72 -0.04
N GLN A 46 -4.66 11.89 0.08
CA GLN A 46 -4.50 13.01 -0.86
C GLN A 46 -3.07 13.53 -1.02
N ASN A 47 -2.20 13.26 -0.03
CA ASN A 47 -0.79 13.67 -0.06
C ASN A 47 0.14 12.58 -0.61
N LEU A 48 -0.36 11.38 -0.94
CA LEU A 48 0.45 10.27 -1.42
C LEU A 48 0.96 10.56 -2.83
N LYS A 49 2.29 10.53 -2.99
CA LYS A 49 2.98 10.79 -4.26
C LYS A 49 3.62 9.55 -4.84
N GLU A 50 4.06 8.66 -3.97
CA GLU A 50 4.75 7.43 -4.32
C GLU A 50 3.96 6.26 -3.74
N PHE A 51 3.60 5.31 -4.60
CA PHE A 51 2.86 4.12 -4.20
C PHE A 51 3.40 2.90 -4.94
N TYR A 52 4.09 2.03 -4.21
CA TYR A 52 4.76 0.85 -4.74
C TYR A 52 4.14 -0.42 -4.19
N LEU A 53 3.65 -1.27 -5.11
CA LEU A 53 3.00 -2.55 -4.82
C LEU A 53 3.60 -3.72 -5.65
N TYR A 54 4.71 -3.48 -6.34
CA TYR A 54 5.31 -4.46 -7.26
C TYR A 54 5.64 -5.78 -6.56
N THR A 55 5.63 -6.88 -7.31
CA THR A 55 5.95 -8.22 -6.76
C THR A 55 5.05 -8.56 -5.57
N ASN A 56 3.73 -8.52 -5.81
CA ASN A 56 2.65 -9.04 -4.99
C ASN A 56 1.64 -9.75 -5.92
N ASP A 57 0.63 -10.42 -5.38
CA ASP A 57 -0.45 -11.09 -6.12
C ASP A 57 -1.75 -10.24 -6.11
N LEU A 58 -1.60 -8.93 -6.24
CA LEU A 58 -2.71 -7.97 -6.22
C LEU A 58 -3.42 -7.93 -7.57
N SER A 59 -4.74 -7.87 -7.52
CA SER A 59 -5.62 -7.67 -8.67
C SER A 59 -6.22 -6.26 -8.66
N GLY A 60 -6.71 -5.79 -9.80
CA GLY A 60 -7.23 -4.43 -9.95
C GLY A 60 -7.79 -4.22 -11.33
#